data_AF-A0AAV8WU44-F1
#
_entry.id   AF-A0AAV8WU44-F1
#
_cell.length_a   1.000
_cell.length_b   1.000
_cell.length_c   1.000
_cell.angle_alpha   90.00
_cell.angle_beta   90.00
_cell.angle_gamma   90.00
#
_symmetry.space_group_name_H-M   'P 1'
#
loop_
_entity.id
_entity.type
_entity.pdbx_description
1 polymer ?
#
loop_
_entity_poly.entity_id
_entity_poly.type
_entity_poly.pdbx_seq_one_letter_code
_entity_poly.pdbx_strand_id
1 'polypeptide(L)'
;MKAALALILPGDLGENLLLKRYFRGLSRLRPPKRKYHFIWNPDKVIDLLRKYYPNEKLGLDDLSMKLVTLLALTTGHRMQTPEFN
;
A
#
# COMPACT_ATOMS: atom_id res chain seq x y z
N MET A 1 -0.05 -14.38 -15.95
CA MET A 1 0.73 -15.04 -17.02
C MET A 1 0.95 -16.52 -16.77
N LYS A 2 1.57 -16.95 -15.65
CA LYS A 2 1.72 -18.38 -15.31
C LYS A 2 0.39 -19.17 -15.38
N ALA A 3 -0.69 -18.60 -14.84
CA ALA A 3 -2.03 -19.22 -14.86
C ALA A 3 -2.62 -19.42 -16.26
N ALA A 4 -2.34 -18.51 -17.21
CA ALA A 4 -2.85 -18.62 -18.58
C ALA A 4 -2.14 -19.74 -19.35
N LEU A 5 -0.84 -19.93 -19.11
CA LEU A 5 -0.07 -21.01 -19.72
C LEU A 5 -0.42 -22.38 -19.13
N ALA A 6 -0.77 -22.43 -17.84
CA ALA A 6 -1.25 -23.65 -17.19
C ALA A 6 -2.61 -24.14 -17.74
N LEU A 7 -3.39 -23.24 -18.35
CA LEU A 7 -4.67 -23.58 -18.96
C LEU A 7 -4.52 -24.23 -20.35
N ILE A 8 -3.45 -23.86 -21.08
CA ILE A 8 -3.23 -24.28 -22.48
C ILE A 8 -2.28 -25.47 -22.54
N LEU A 9 -1.31 -25.55 -21.62
CA LEU A 9 -0.30 -26.60 -21.64
C LEU A 9 -0.65 -27.72 -20.64
N PRO A 10 -0.70 -28.99 -21.07
CA PRO A 10 -0.81 -30.12 -20.15
C PRO A 10 0.52 -30.29 -19.39
N GLY A 11 0.51 -30.05 -18.08
CA GLY A 11 1.65 -30.32 -17.21
C GLY A 11 1.88 -29.28 -16.11
N ASP A 12 2.59 -29.67 -15.06
CA ASP A 12 2.91 -28.77 -13.96
C ASP A 12 4.09 -27.85 -14.31
N LEU A 13 3.76 -26.67 -14.83
CA LEU A 13 4.69 -25.58 -15.13
C LEU A 13 5.43 -25.06 -13.87
N GLY A 14 5.00 -25.49 -12.67
CA GLY A 14 5.65 -25.21 -11.40
C GLY A 14 7.01 -25.89 -11.23
N GLU A 15 7.26 -27.05 -11.84
CA GLU A 15 8.45 -27.85 -11.55
C GLU A 15 9.66 -27.47 -12.40
N ASN A 16 9.45 -26.88 -13.58
CA ASN A 16 10.55 -26.55 -14.49
C ASN A 16 11.34 -25.30 -14.02
N LEU A 17 12.60 -25.52 -13.61
CA LEU A 17 13.52 -24.49 -13.13
C LEU A 17 13.83 -23.40 -14.19
N LEU A 18 13.90 -23.76 -15.48
CA LEU A 18 14.14 -22.80 -16.56
C LEU A 18 12.96 -21.83 -16.68
N LEU A 19 11.74 -22.36 -16.59
CA LEU A 19 10.51 -21.58 -16.66
C LEU A 19 10.40 -20.60 -15.49
N LYS A 20 10.74 -21.04 -14.27
CA LYS A 20 10.83 -20.18 -13.07
C LYS A 20 11.82 -19.03 -13.27
N ARG A 21 13.03 -19.33 -13.77
CA ARG A 21 14.06 -18.31 -14.05
C ARG A 21 13.61 -17.33 -15.12
N TYR A 22 12.98 -17.82 -16.19
CA TYR A 22 12.43 -16.99 -17.25
C TYR A 22 11.37 -16.02 -16.72
N PHE A 23 10.36 -16.49 -15.98
CA PHE A 23 9.34 -15.61 -15.40
C PHE A 23 9.91 -14.62 -14.38
N ARG A 24 10.92 -15.01 -13.61
CA ARG A 24 11.64 -14.10 -12.71
C ARG A 24 12.41 -13.02 -13.48
N GLY A 25 13.01 -13.36 -14.62
CA GLY A 25 13.60 -12.38 -15.53
C GLY A 25 12.54 -11.44 -16.09
N LEU A 26 11.40 -11.98 -16.52
CA LEU A 26 10.28 -11.20 -17.05
C LEU A 26 9.69 -10.23 -16.02
N SER A 27 9.55 -10.67 -14.76
CA SER A 27 9.06 -9.82 -13.67
C SER A 27 10.04 -8.71 -13.29
N ARG A 28 11.35 -8.92 -13.52
CA ARG A 28 12.37 -7.88 -13.37
C ARG A 28 12.36 -6.90 -14.54
N LEU A 29 12.19 -7.40 -15.76
CA LEU A 29 12.10 -6.57 -16.97
C LEU A 29 10.83 -5.70 -16.99
N ARG A 30 9.73 -6.23 -16.44
CA ARG A 30 8.43 -5.57 -16.33
C ARG A 30 7.95 -5.62 -14.88
N PRO A 31 8.46 -4.74 -14.01
CA PRO A 31 7.99 -4.69 -12.64
C PRO A 31 6.47 -4.44 -12.62
N PRO A 32 5.73 -5.10 -11.71
CA PRO A 32 4.31 -4.84 -11.57
C PRO A 32 4.13 -3.36 -11.23
N LYS A 33 3.46 -2.62 -12.12
CA LYS A 33 3.18 -1.21 -11.90
C LYS A 33 2.42 -1.08 -10.58
N ARG A 34 2.89 -0.19 -9.70
CA ARG A 34 2.20 0.17 -8.46
C ARG A 34 0.71 0.40 -8.75
N LYS A 35 -0.15 -0.32 -8.02
CA LYS A 35 -1.62 -0.29 -8.21
C LYS A 35 -2.18 1.12 -7.99
N TYR A 36 -1.49 1.92 -7.18
CA TYR A 36 -1.82 3.31 -6.91
C TYR A 36 -0.80 4.23 -7.57
N HIS A 37 -1.29 5.15 -8.41
CA HIS A 37 -0.49 6.17 -9.08
C HIS A 37 -0.08 7.30 -8.10
N PHE A 38 -0.76 7.40 -6.98
CA PHE A 38 -0.63 8.49 -6.03
C PHE A 38 -0.67 7.96 -4.60
N ILE A 39 0.31 8.35 -3.80
CA ILE A 39 0.34 8.18 -2.35
C ILE A 39 -0.06 9.55 -1.79
N TRP A 40 -1.12 9.59 -1.00
CA TRP A 40 -1.57 10.84 -0.39
C TRP A 40 -0.61 11.26 0.72
N ASN A 41 -0.36 12.57 0.87
CA ASN A 41 0.52 13.08 1.92
C ASN A 41 -0.28 13.28 3.25
N PRO A 42 0.03 12.52 4.31
CA PRO A 42 -0.63 12.64 5.61
C PRO A 42 -0.32 13.93 6.37
N ASP A 43 0.78 14.62 6.05
CA ASP A 43 1.20 15.86 6.72
C ASP A 43 0.12 16.94 6.63
N LYS A 44 -0.60 17.00 5.49
CA LYS A 44 -1.71 17.94 5.29
C LYS A 44 -2.82 17.78 6.34
N VAL A 45 -3.10 16.54 6.74
CA VAL A 45 -4.14 16.25 7.74
C VAL A 45 -3.63 16.59 9.14
N ILE A 46 -2.36 16.28 9.44
CA ILE A 46 -1.72 16.65 10.70
C ILE A 46 -1.69 18.17 10.88
N ASP A 47 -1.36 18.93 9.84
CA ASP A 47 -1.33 20.39 9.88
C ASP A 47 -2.72 21.01 10.08
N LEU A 48 -3.77 20.39 9.54
CA LEU A 48 -5.15 20.79 9.83
C LEU A 48 -5.50 20.52 11.30
N LEU A 49 -5.17 19.33 11.82
CA LEU A 49 -5.44 18.95 13.21
C LEU A 49 -4.69 19.82 14.23
N ARG A 50 -3.52 20.35 13.86
CA ARG A 50 -2.76 21.32 14.68
C ARG A 50 -3.46 22.66 14.84
N LYS A 51 -4.26 23.10 13.86
CA LYS A 51 -5.02 24.36 13.94
C LYS A 51 -6.18 24.30 14.93
N TYR A 52 -6.68 23.10 15.24
CA TYR A 52 -7.70 22.86 16.27
C TYR A 52 -7.08 22.87 17.69
N TYR A 53 -6.32 23.92 18.00
CA TYR A 53 -5.82 24.22 19.34
C TYR A 53 -6.43 25.55 19.79
N PRO A 54 -6.87 25.72 21.05
CA PRO A 54 -6.66 24.87 22.23
C PRO A 54 -7.76 23.82 22.48
N ASN A 55 -7.35 22.63 22.92
CA ASN A 55 -8.22 21.45 23.18
C ASN A 55 -9.33 21.71 24.21
N GLU A 56 -9.14 22.68 25.11
CA GLU A 56 -10.08 23.05 26.18
C GLU A 56 -11.35 23.75 25.66
N LYS A 57 -11.31 24.29 24.43
CA LYS A 57 -12.45 24.97 23.79
C LYS A 57 -13.19 24.09 22.79
N LEU A 58 -12.73 22.87 22.56
CA LEU A 58 -13.34 21.96 21.58
C LEU A 58 -14.46 21.14 22.22
N GLY A 59 -15.54 20.96 21.47
CA GLY A 59 -16.61 20.05 21.86
C GLY A 59 -16.12 18.60 21.90
N LEU A 60 -16.85 17.75 22.63
CA LEU A 60 -16.57 16.31 22.70
C LEU A 60 -16.52 15.67 21.30
N ASP A 61 -17.40 16.11 20.41
CA ASP A 61 -17.49 15.64 19.03
C ASP A 61 -16.20 15.94 18.25
N ASP A 62 -15.68 17.17 18.32
CA ASP A 62 -14.45 17.56 17.63
C ASP A 62 -13.23 16.83 18.16
N LEU A 63 -13.19 16.57 19.47
CA LEU A 63 -12.11 15.82 20.11
C LEU A 63 -12.14 14.35 19.68
N SER A 64 -13.33 13.75 19.61
CA SER A 64 -13.51 12.38 19.12
C SER A 64 -13.10 12.24 17.65
N MET A 65 -13.47 13.20 16.81
CA MET A 65 -13.08 13.30 15.40
C MET A 65 -11.54 13.40 15.26
N LYS A 66 -10.90 14.24 16.07
CA LYS A 66 -9.43 14.40 16.11
C LYS A 66 -8.73 13.10 16.52
N LEU A 67 -9.28 12.38 17.50
CA LEU A 67 -8.72 11.10 17.95
C LEU A 67 -8.88 10.01 16.89
N VAL A 68 -10.07 9.85 16.32
CA VAL A 68 -10.35 8.83 15.30
C VAL A 68 -9.52 9.07 14.04
N THR A 69 -9.35 10.32 13.61
CA THR A 69 -8.52 10.66 12.45
C THR A 69 -7.03 10.35 12.68
N LEU A 70 -6.49 10.63 13.87
CA LEU A 70 -5.12 10.24 14.25
C LEU A 70 -4.96 8.71 14.32
N LEU A 71 -5.96 8.00 14.84
CA LEU A 71 -5.94 6.54 14.97
C LEU A 71 -6.06 5.85 13.60
N ALA A 72 -6.86 6.40 12.69
CA ALA A 72 -6.94 5.96 11.29
C ALA A 72 -5.61 6.20 10.55
N LEU A 73 -4.95 7.33 10.79
CA LEU A 73 -3.67 7.65 10.17
C LEU A 73 -2.55 6.70 10.61
N THR A 74 -2.47 6.42 11.91
CA THR A 74 -1.45 5.53 12.49
C THR A 74 -1.66 4.06 12.11
N THR A 75 -2.90 3.61 11.96
CA THR A 75 -3.21 2.24 11.52
C THR A 75 -2.95 2.05 10.03
N GLY A 76 -3.25 3.05 9.19
CA GLY A 76 -2.99 3.01 7.74
C GLY A 76 -1.50 3.00 7.37
N HIS A 77 -0.64 3.68 8.14
CA HIS A 77 0.79 3.81 7.85
C HIS A 77 1.57 2.48 7.95
N ARG A 78 1.04 1.47 8.66
CA ARG A 78 1.74 0.18 8.85
C ARG A 78 1.69 -0.74 7.62
N MET A 79 0.89 -0.43 6.61
CA MET A 79 0.85 -1.18 5.34
C MET A 79 1.86 -0.68 4.30
N GLN A 80 2.51 0.47 4.53
CA GLN A 80 3.52 1.00 3.62
C GLN A 80 4.87 0.35 3.92
N THR A 81 5.16 -0.75 3.24
CA THR A 81 6.49 -1.37 3.25
C THR A 81 7.48 -0.44 2.50
N PRO A 82 8.71 -0.29 3.01
CA PRO A 82 9.67 0.70 2.52
C PRO A 82 10.13 0.39 1.09
N GLU A 83 10.13 1.41 0.25
CA GLU A 83 10.88 1.41 -1.00
C GLU A 83 12.38 1.50 -0.64
N PHE A 84 13.09 0.37 -0.72
CA PHE A 84 14.55 0.33 -0.67
C PHE A 84 15.11 0.88 -1.99
N ASN A 85 15.88 1.96 -1.93
CA ASN A 85 16.79 2.41 -2.99
C ASN A 85 18.02 1.50 -3.08
#